data_AF-A0A0Q8C0F0-F1
#
_entry.id   AF-A0A0Q8C0F0-F1
#
_cell.length_a   1.000
_cell.length_b   1.000
_cell.length_c   1.000
_cell.angle_alpha   90.00
_cell.angle_beta   90.00
_cell.angle_gamma   90.00
#
_symmetry.space_group_name_H-M   'P 1'
#
loop_
_entity.id
_entity.type
_entity.pdbx_description
1 polymer ?
#
loop_
_entity_poly.entity_id
_entity_poly.type
_entity_poly.pdbx_seq_one_letter_code
_entity_poly.pdbx_strand_id
1 'polypeptide(L)'
;MTVIKQDDLIQSVADALQFISYYHPVDFIQAMHEAYLREESPAARDSIAQILINSRMCATGHRPICQDTGIVTVFVRVGMDVRWDGATMGLDDMINEGVRRAYNLPENVLRASILADPAGARKNTKDNTPAVIHYSIVPGNTVEVDVAAKGGGSENKSKMAMLNPSDSIVDWVLKTVPTMGAGWCPPGMLGIGIGGTAEKAAVMAKEVLMESIDIHELKKRGPQNRIEEMRLELFEKVNQLGIGAQGLGGLTTVLDVKIMDYPTHAASLPVCMIPNCAATRHAHFVLDGSGPASLEAPSLDAYPEIVWEAGPSARRVNLDTLTPEEVQSWKPGETVLLNGKMLTGRDAAHKRMVEMLNKGETLPVDLKGRFIYYVGPVDPVREEVVGPAGPTTATRMDKFTRQILEQTGLLGMIGKSERGPTAIEAIKDHKAVYLMAVGGAAYLVAQAIKKSRVVAFAELGMEAIYEFDVKDMPVTVAVDSQGESVHITGPAIWQKKISESLAVEVQ
;
A
#
# COMPACT_ATOMS: atom_id res chain seq x y z
N MET A 1 -3.21 -22.38 35.59
CA MET A 1 -4.19 -22.17 34.50
C MET A 1 -4.56 -20.71 34.52
N THR A 2 -4.36 -20.04 33.39
CA THR A 2 -4.71 -18.63 33.23
C THR A 2 -6.09 -18.55 32.60
N VAL A 3 -6.96 -17.70 33.14
CA VAL A 3 -8.27 -17.44 32.55
C VAL A 3 -8.19 -16.16 31.72
N ILE A 4 -8.43 -16.26 30.42
CA ILE A 4 -8.58 -15.09 29.54
C ILE A 4 -10.07 -14.85 29.32
N LYS A 5 -10.54 -13.62 29.53
CA LYS A 5 -11.94 -13.29 29.29
C LYS A 5 -12.18 -13.03 27.81
N GLN A 6 -13.36 -13.41 27.35
CA GLN A 6 -13.83 -13.14 25.99
C GLN A 6 -13.67 -11.66 25.61
N ASP A 7 -14.12 -10.76 26.47
CA ASP A 7 -14.10 -9.31 26.20
C ASP A 7 -12.69 -8.73 26.16
N ASP A 8 -11.73 -9.31 26.90
CA ASP A 8 -10.33 -8.85 26.89
C ASP A 8 -9.73 -9.05 25.49
N LEU A 9 -9.93 -10.22 24.88
CA LEU A 9 -9.47 -10.50 23.52
C LEU A 9 -10.17 -9.61 22.48
N ILE A 10 -11.51 -9.50 22.56
CA ILE A 10 -12.29 -8.67 21.63
C ILE A 10 -11.78 -7.23 21.66
N GLN A 11 -11.61 -6.67 22.86
CA GLN A 11 -11.15 -5.30 23.05
C GLN A 11 -9.72 -5.11 22.55
N SER A 12 -8.81 -6.04 22.87
CA SER A 12 -7.41 -5.96 22.41
C SER A 12 -7.27 -6.03 20.88
N VAL A 13 -8.06 -6.86 20.21
CA VAL A 13 -8.07 -6.90 18.74
C VAL A 13 -8.62 -5.58 18.18
N ALA A 14 -9.68 -5.04 18.77
CA ALA A 14 -10.26 -3.78 18.32
C ALA A 14 -9.28 -2.60 18.46
N ASP A 15 -8.66 -2.48 19.64
CA ASP A 15 -7.70 -1.44 19.95
C ASP A 15 -6.44 -1.56 19.10
N ALA A 16 -5.94 -2.78 18.86
CA ALA A 16 -4.79 -3.02 18.00
C ALA A 16 -5.04 -2.60 16.54
N LEU A 17 -6.22 -2.91 15.99
CA LEU A 17 -6.57 -2.52 14.62
C LEU A 17 -6.73 -1.00 14.48
N GLN A 18 -7.28 -0.33 15.50
CA GLN A 18 -7.33 1.13 15.54
C GLN A 18 -5.93 1.73 15.65
N PHE A 19 -5.11 1.23 16.57
CA PHE A 19 -3.73 1.65 16.78
C PHE A 19 -2.90 1.60 15.49
N ILE A 20 -2.87 0.46 14.80
CA ILE A 20 -2.11 0.30 13.55
C ILE A 20 -2.73 1.01 12.36
N SER A 21 -3.96 1.53 12.48
CA SER A 21 -4.57 2.30 11.40
C SER A 21 -3.87 3.64 11.22
N TYR A 22 -3.41 4.28 12.31
CA TYR A 22 -2.83 5.62 12.30
C TYR A 22 -1.41 5.74 12.87
N TYR A 23 -0.88 4.72 13.55
CA TYR A 23 0.54 4.67 13.94
C TYR A 23 1.34 3.72 13.05
N HIS A 24 2.46 4.21 12.53
CA HIS A 24 3.51 3.34 11.99
C HIS A 24 4.42 2.86 13.14
N PRO A 25 4.98 1.64 13.03
CA PRO A 25 6.09 1.21 13.87
C PRO A 25 7.29 2.19 13.82
N VAL A 26 7.98 2.36 14.95
CA VAL A 26 9.10 3.31 15.09
C VAL A 26 10.27 2.97 14.17
N ASP A 27 10.59 1.68 14.05
CA ASP A 27 11.60 1.14 13.15
C ASP A 27 11.29 1.43 11.67
N PHE A 28 10.02 1.37 11.25
CA PHE A 28 9.60 1.79 9.91
C PHE A 28 9.84 3.28 9.69
N ILE A 29 9.49 4.13 10.67
CA ILE A 29 9.70 5.58 10.59
C ILE A 29 11.20 5.89 10.47
N GLN A 30 12.04 5.24 11.27
CA GLN A 30 13.49 5.40 11.26
C GLN A 30 14.09 4.94 9.93
N ALA A 31 13.76 3.72 9.47
CA ALA A 31 14.26 3.19 8.20
C ALA A 31 13.83 4.04 6.99
N MET A 32 12.59 4.53 6.99
CA MET A 32 12.10 5.46 5.96
C MET A 32 12.83 6.81 6.01
N HIS A 33 13.13 7.33 7.21
CA HIS A 33 13.87 8.58 7.36
C HIS A 33 15.33 8.43 6.89
N GLU A 34 16.01 7.33 7.22
CA GLU A 34 17.33 7.04 6.69
C GLU A 34 17.32 6.92 5.16
N ALA A 35 16.29 6.25 4.60
CA ALA A 35 16.07 6.21 3.16
C ALA A 35 15.87 7.61 2.56
N TYR A 36 15.11 8.49 3.21
CA TYR A 36 14.93 9.88 2.79
C TYR A 36 16.24 10.67 2.75
N LEU A 37 17.09 10.52 3.78
CA LEU A 37 18.34 11.26 3.89
C LEU A 37 19.37 10.85 2.83
N ARG A 38 19.40 9.58 2.45
CA ARG A 38 20.32 9.06 1.43
C ARG A 38 19.79 9.19 0.00
N GLU A 39 18.48 9.35 -0.20
CA GLU A 39 17.88 9.31 -1.53
C GLU A 39 18.34 10.49 -2.40
N GLU A 40 18.89 10.15 -3.56
CA GLU A 40 19.41 11.13 -4.52
C GLU A 40 18.40 11.41 -5.65
N SER A 41 17.43 10.52 -5.88
CA SER A 41 16.34 10.73 -6.83
C SER A 41 15.35 11.75 -6.28
N PRO A 42 15.17 12.93 -6.92
CA PRO A 42 14.24 13.94 -6.41
C PRO A 42 12.81 13.40 -6.29
N ALA A 43 12.35 12.63 -7.28
CA ALA A 43 10.99 12.10 -7.29
C ALA A 43 10.76 10.99 -6.26
N ALA A 44 11.76 10.11 -6.04
CA ALA A 44 11.68 9.10 -4.99
C ALA A 44 11.78 9.72 -3.59
N ARG A 45 12.68 10.69 -3.42
CA ARG A 45 12.85 11.43 -2.16
C ARG A 45 11.58 12.18 -1.77
N ASP A 46 10.94 12.82 -2.74
CA ASP A 46 9.64 13.48 -2.58
C ASP A 46 8.56 12.50 -2.12
N SER A 47 8.51 11.31 -2.73
CA SER A 47 7.57 10.26 -2.33
C SER A 47 7.78 9.78 -0.89
N ILE A 48 9.04 9.59 -0.48
CA ILE A 48 9.37 9.21 0.90
C ILE A 48 8.97 10.33 1.89
N ALA A 49 9.23 11.59 1.55
CA ALA A 49 8.83 12.74 2.35
C ALA A 49 7.31 12.79 2.57
N GLN A 50 6.52 12.61 1.50
CA GLN A 50 5.06 12.58 1.60
C GLN A 50 4.56 11.44 2.49
N ILE A 51 5.17 10.26 2.45
CA ILE A 51 4.81 9.13 3.34
C ILE A 51 5.12 9.46 4.81
N LEU A 52 6.28 10.04 5.10
CA LEU A 52 6.68 10.42 6.47
C LEU A 52 5.82 11.54 7.05
N ILE A 53 5.46 12.54 6.23
CA ILE A 53 4.53 13.61 6.63
C ILE A 53 3.15 13.03 6.90
N ASN A 54 2.65 12.19 5.99
CA ASN A 54 1.38 11.50 6.18
C ASN A 54 1.39 10.69 7.48
N SER A 55 2.49 9.96 7.76
CA SER A 55 2.67 9.20 9.00
C SER A 55 2.48 10.08 10.24
N ARG A 56 3.16 11.23 10.32
CA ARG A 56 3.03 12.18 11.45
C ARG A 56 1.63 12.79 11.54
N MET A 57 1.02 13.10 10.40
CA MET A 57 -0.35 13.60 10.35
C MET A 57 -1.37 12.57 10.84
N CYS A 58 -1.18 11.29 10.51
CA CYS A 58 -2.07 10.22 10.96
C CYS A 58 -1.96 10.02 12.47
N ALA A 59 -0.73 9.99 12.99
CA ALA A 59 -0.45 9.86 14.41
C ALA A 59 -1.09 10.97 15.27
N THR A 60 -1.18 12.19 14.73
CA THR A 60 -1.79 13.35 15.41
C THR A 60 -3.30 13.46 15.16
N GLY A 61 -3.74 13.25 13.91
CA GLY A 61 -5.14 13.34 13.51
C GLY A 61 -6.00 12.14 13.92
N HIS A 62 -5.37 11.01 14.27
CA HIS A 62 -6.01 9.72 14.50
C HIS A 62 -6.85 9.29 13.29
N ARG A 63 -6.22 9.33 12.11
CA ARG A 63 -6.85 8.94 10.84
C ARG A 63 -5.99 7.95 10.07
N PRO A 64 -6.60 7.04 9.29
CA PRO A 64 -5.88 5.97 8.64
C PRO A 64 -4.77 6.43 7.71
N ILE A 65 -3.59 5.81 7.83
CA ILE A 65 -2.40 6.00 6.98
C ILE A 65 -2.75 5.84 5.50
N CYS A 66 -3.60 4.88 5.19
CA CYS A 66 -3.99 4.49 3.84
C CYS A 66 -5.50 4.36 3.75
N GLN A 67 -6.08 4.75 2.62
CA GLN A 67 -7.50 4.58 2.34
C GLN A 67 -7.90 3.10 2.27
N ASP A 68 -6.96 2.23 1.89
CA ASP A 68 -7.10 0.79 2.01
C ASP A 68 -6.71 0.33 3.41
N THR A 69 -7.67 0.32 4.32
CA THR A 69 -7.49 -0.16 5.70
C THR A 69 -7.26 -1.67 5.77
N GLY A 70 -7.32 -2.39 4.63
CA GLY A 70 -6.76 -3.73 4.47
C GLY A 70 -7.64 -4.87 4.98
N ILE A 71 -7.28 -6.09 4.56
CA ILE A 71 -7.79 -7.34 5.14
C ILE A 71 -7.06 -7.62 6.45
N VAL A 72 -7.80 -8.05 7.47
CA VAL A 72 -7.19 -8.41 8.76
C VAL A 72 -6.61 -9.81 8.67
N THR A 73 -5.35 -9.96 9.04
CA THR A 73 -4.68 -11.26 9.22
C THR A 73 -4.20 -11.35 10.67
N VAL A 74 -4.48 -12.47 11.31
CA VAL A 74 -4.17 -12.69 12.73
C VAL A 74 -3.42 -14.01 12.89
N PHE A 75 -2.28 -13.97 13.58
CA PHE A 75 -1.58 -15.17 14.05
C PHE A 75 -1.78 -15.26 15.56
N VAL A 76 -2.38 -16.37 16.01
CA VAL A 76 -2.74 -16.57 17.40
C VAL A 76 -2.01 -17.81 17.93
N ARG A 77 -1.18 -17.60 18.94
CA ARG A 77 -0.54 -18.66 19.71
C ARG A 77 -1.31 -18.82 21.03
N VAL A 78 -1.94 -19.97 21.22
CA VAL A 78 -2.74 -20.28 22.42
C VAL A 78 -1.96 -21.24 23.31
N GLY A 79 -1.63 -20.77 24.52
CA GLY A 79 -1.04 -21.59 25.56
C GLY A 79 -1.94 -22.75 25.97
N MET A 80 -1.37 -23.96 26.09
CA MET A 80 -2.09 -25.18 26.49
C MET A 80 -2.77 -25.08 27.87
N ASP A 81 -2.32 -24.17 28.74
CA ASP A 81 -2.87 -23.94 30.08
C ASP A 81 -3.85 -22.75 30.17
N VAL A 82 -4.27 -22.20 29.02
CA VAL A 82 -5.29 -21.15 28.92
C VAL A 82 -6.70 -21.73 29.05
N ARG A 83 -7.56 -21.02 29.79
CA ARG A 83 -9.00 -21.28 29.91
C ARG A 83 -9.80 -20.06 29.50
N TRP A 84 -10.99 -20.29 28.97
CA TRP A 84 -11.94 -19.27 28.50
C TRP A 84 -13.24 -19.37 29.32
N ASP A 85 -13.15 -19.16 30.63
CA ASP A 85 -14.29 -19.36 31.54
C ASP A 85 -15.42 -18.38 31.23
N GLY A 86 -16.64 -18.90 31.05
CA GLY A 86 -17.82 -18.10 30.74
C GLY A 86 -17.85 -17.53 29.32
N ALA A 87 -16.90 -17.86 28.45
CA ALA A 87 -16.95 -17.48 27.05
C ALA A 87 -18.15 -18.13 26.34
N THR A 88 -18.81 -17.33 25.50
CA THR A 88 -19.99 -17.73 24.71
C THR A 88 -19.69 -17.82 23.21
N MET A 89 -18.57 -17.24 22.78
CA MET A 89 -18.09 -17.20 21.39
C MET A 89 -16.95 -18.20 21.17
N GLY A 90 -16.81 -18.69 19.94
CA GLY A 90 -15.56 -19.33 19.50
C GLY A 90 -14.46 -18.28 19.31
N LEU A 91 -13.19 -18.71 19.30
CA LEU A 91 -12.05 -17.79 19.20
C LEU A 91 -12.08 -16.96 17.91
N ASP A 92 -12.47 -17.58 16.78
CA ASP A 92 -12.72 -16.89 15.50
C ASP A 92 -13.77 -15.78 15.65
N ASP A 93 -14.87 -16.04 16.35
CA ASP A 93 -15.97 -15.08 16.54
C ASP A 93 -15.53 -13.92 17.43
N MET A 94 -14.74 -14.19 18.48
CA MET A 94 -14.15 -13.14 19.32
C MET A 94 -13.24 -12.21 18.51
N ILE A 95 -12.35 -12.78 17.70
CA ILE A 95 -11.44 -11.99 16.84
C ILE A 95 -12.23 -11.18 15.82
N ASN A 96 -13.22 -11.79 15.16
CA ASN A 96 -14.05 -11.10 14.18
C ASN A 96 -14.95 -10.02 14.81
N GLU A 97 -15.37 -10.20 16.07
CA GLU A 97 -16.07 -9.15 16.81
C GLU A 97 -15.13 -7.97 17.13
N GLY A 98 -13.88 -8.23 17.50
CA GLY A 98 -12.87 -7.18 17.61
C GLY A 98 -12.64 -6.43 16.29
N VAL A 99 -12.54 -7.17 15.17
CA VAL A 99 -12.46 -6.58 13.82
C VAL A 99 -13.66 -5.69 13.52
N ARG A 100 -14.89 -6.20 13.72
CA ARG A 100 -16.12 -5.45 13.49
C ARG A 100 -16.18 -4.17 14.31
N ARG A 101 -15.80 -4.22 15.59
CA ARG A 101 -15.74 -3.04 16.47
C ARG A 101 -14.72 -2.01 15.99
N ALA A 102 -13.52 -2.46 15.63
CA ALA A 102 -12.51 -1.56 15.08
C ALA A 102 -12.98 -0.86 13.81
N TYR A 103 -13.55 -1.60 12.85
CA TYR A 103 -13.89 -1.00 11.56
C TYR A 103 -15.11 -0.08 11.60
N ASN A 104 -16.01 -0.29 12.57
CA ASN A 104 -17.22 0.52 12.75
C ASN A 104 -17.10 1.57 13.88
N LEU A 105 -15.89 1.83 14.40
CA LEU A 105 -15.70 2.82 15.46
C LEU A 105 -16.12 4.22 14.95
N PRO A 106 -17.18 4.85 15.49
CA PRO A 106 -17.71 6.10 14.94
C PRO A 106 -16.71 7.25 14.87
N GLU A 107 -15.77 7.30 15.82
CA GLU A 107 -14.77 8.35 15.94
C GLU A 107 -13.65 8.24 14.90
N ASN A 108 -13.47 7.04 14.32
CA ASN A 108 -12.45 6.71 13.32
C ASN A 108 -12.88 5.50 12.48
N VAL A 109 -13.95 5.68 11.69
CA VAL A 109 -14.47 4.63 10.80
C VAL A 109 -13.38 4.23 9.80
N LEU A 110 -13.15 2.92 9.68
CA LEU A 110 -12.21 2.33 8.74
C LEU A 110 -12.96 1.80 7.51
N ARG A 111 -12.26 1.61 6.39
CA ARG A 111 -12.91 1.19 5.14
C ARG A 111 -13.11 -0.34 5.07
N ALA A 112 -14.37 -0.78 5.18
CA ALA A 112 -14.72 -2.19 4.91
C ALA A 112 -14.47 -2.57 3.45
N SER A 113 -13.53 -3.49 3.23
CA SER A 113 -13.00 -3.87 1.91
C SER A 113 -13.21 -5.37 1.58
N ILE A 114 -13.82 -6.14 2.49
CA ILE A 114 -14.11 -7.57 2.28
C ILE A 114 -15.42 -7.76 1.53
N LEU A 115 -15.39 -8.68 0.55
CA LEU A 115 -16.52 -9.03 -0.29
C LEU A 115 -16.87 -10.51 -0.09
N ALA A 116 -18.10 -10.77 0.34
CA ALA A 116 -18.66 -12.12 0.38
C ALA A 116 -18.94 -12.64 -1.04
N ASP A 117 -18.88 -13.96 -1.22
CA ASP A 117 -19.07 -14.63 -2.51
C ASP A 117 -18.08 -14.13 -3.60
N PRO A 118 -16.76 -14.41 -3.43
CA PRO A 118 -15.71 -13.86 -4.28
C PRO A 118 -15.81 -14.30 -5.75
N ALA A 119 -16.42 -15.46 -6.02
CA ALA A 119 -16.67 -16.01 -7.36
C ALA A 119 -18.04 -15.61 -7.94
N GLY A 120 -18.91 -14.97 -7.16
CA GLY A 120 -20.27 -14.60 -7.56
C GLY A 120 -20.56 -13.11 -7.38
N ALA A 121 -21.52 -12.78 -6.51
CA ALA A 121 -22.08 -11.43 -6.40
C ALA A 121 -21.14 -10.40 -5.75
N ARG A 122 -20.09 -10.85 -5.04
CA ARG A 122 -19.06 -9.98 -4.44
C ARG A 122 -19.63 -8.85 -3.58
N LYS A 123 -20.61 -9.16 -2.72
CA LYS A 123 -21.28 -8.17 -1.86
C LYS A 123 -20.37 -7.77 -0.70
N ASN A 124 -20.20 -6.48 -0.48
CA ASN A 124 -19.38 -5.97 0.63
C ASN A 124 -19.98 -6.36 1.99
N THR A 125 -19.15 -6.83 2.92
CA THR A 125 -19.58 -7.31 4.26
C THR A 125 -19.86 -6.18 5.24
N LYS A 126 -19.47 -4.95 4.92
CA LYS A 126 -19.72 -3.70 5.66
C LYS A 126 -19.01 -3.56 7.00
N ASP A 127 -18.40 -4.62 7.51
CA ASP A 127 -17.64 -4.62 8.77
C ASP A 127 -16.21 -5.16 8.62
N ASN A 128 -15.78 -5.42 7.38
CA ASN A 128 -14.46 -5.97 7.04
C ASN A 128 -14.19 -7.39 7.56
N THR A 129 -15.20 -8.09 8.05
CA THR A 129 -15.11 -9.52 8.42
C THR A 129 -15.39 -10.41 7.19
N PRO A 130 -14.95 -11.68 7.19
CA PRO A 130 -14.08 -12.31 8.20
C PRO A 130 -12.59 -11.95 8.04
N ALA A 131 -11.85 -11.99 9.16
CA ALA A 131 -10.40 -11.99 9.19
C ALA A 131 -9.82 -13.34 8.72
N VAL A 132 -8.56 -13.34 8.28
CA VAL A 132 -7.78 -14.56 8.00
C VAL A 132 -7.00 -14.91 9.26
N ILE A 133 -7.32 -16.05 9.89
CA ILE A 133 -6.79 -16.40 11.22
C ILE A 133 -5.94 -17.67 11.13
N HIS A 134 -4.73 -17.62 11.68
CA HIS A 134 -3.80 -18.73 11.79
C HIS A 134 -3.60 -19.08 13.27
N TYR A 135 -3.70 -20.37 13.61
CA TYR A 135 -3.59 -20.85 14.98
C TYR A 135 -2.36 -21.73 15.20
N SER A 136 -1.74 -21.56 16.36
CA SER A 136 -0.75 -22.46 16.93
C SER A 136 -1.11 -22.76 18.38
N ILE A 137 -1.12 -24.03 18.77
CA ILE A 137 -1.22 -24.44 20.18
C ILE A 137 0.19 -24.62 20.71
N VAL A 138 0.54 -23.89 21.77
CA VAL A 138 1.91 -23.83 22.30
C VAL A 138 1.93 -24.14 23.80
N PRO A 139 3.05 -24.62 24.37
CA PRO A 139 3.20 -24.70 25.82
C PRO A 139 3.03 -23.32 26.48
N GLY A 140 2.58 -23.30 27.74
CA GLY A 140 2.42 -22.08 28.52
C GLY A 140 0.96 -21.68 28.75
N ASN A 141 0.78 -20.50 29.34
CA ASN A 141 -0.48 -20.04 29.92
C ASN A 141 -0.89 -18.64 29.43
N THR A 142 -0.40 -18.22 28.27
CA THR A 142 -0.72 -16.93 27.64
C THR A 142 -1.41 -17.15 26.31
N VAL A 143 -2.10 -16.11 25.83
CA VAL A 143 -2.54 -16.01 24.44
C VAL A 143 -1.77 -14.85 23.83
N GLU A 144 -0.98 -15.12 22.81
CA GLU A 144 -0.23 -14.07 22.12
C GLU A 144 -0.71 -13.94 20.68
N VAL A 145 -0.90 -12.69 20.26
CA VAL A 145 -1.62 -12.32 19.06
C VAL A 145 -0.78 -11.33 18.28
N ASP A 146 -0.46 -11.71 17.04
CA ASP A 146 0.06 -10.78 16.05
C ASP A 146 -1.07 -10.45 15.08
N VAL A 147 -1.40 -9.18 14.98
CA VAL A 147 -2.48 -8.70 14.11
C VAL A 147 -1.91 -7.73 13.08
N ALA A 148 -2.28 -7.93 11.83
CA ALA A 148 -1.89 -7.07 10.72
C ALA A 148 -3.10 -6.66 9.88
N ALA A 149 -3.05 -5.43 9.37
CA ALA A 149 -4.03 -4.89 8.44
C ALA A 149 -3.39 -4.79 7.04
N LYS A 150 -3.60 -5.81 6.21
CA LYS A 150 -2.87 -5.96 4.94
C LYS A 150 -3.59 -5.32 3.76
N GLY A 151 -2.94 -4.34 3.12
CA GLY A 151 -3.50 -3.69 1.94
C GLY A 151 -3.62 -4.67 0.76
N GLY A 152 -4.75 -4.65 0.06
CA GLY A 152 -4.99 -5.52 -1.10
C GLY A 152 -4.02 -5.24 -2.25
N GLY A 153 -3.51 -4.01 -2.35
CA GLY A 153 -2.46 -3.64 -3.32
C GLY A 153 -1.17 -4.44 -3.16
N SER A 154 -0.67 -4.59 -1.92
CA SER A 154 0.49 -5.44 -1.61
C SER A 154 0.13 -6.93 -1.66
N GLU A 155 -1.06 -7.31 -1.18
CA GLU A 155 -1.48 -8.72 -1.15
C GLU A 155 -1.46 -9.36 -2.54
N ASN A 156 -2.00 -8.63 -3.53
CA ASN A 156 -2.09 -9.09 -4.91
C ASN A 156 -0.72 -9.18 -5.62
N LYS A 157 0.37 -8.75 -4.96
CA LYS A 157 1.74 -8.86 -5.47
C LYS A 157 2.49 -10.06 -4.89
N SER A 158 1.83 -10.90 -4.09
CA SER A 158 2.36 -12.18 -3.64
C SER A 158 2.76 -13.07 -4.83
N LYS A 159 3.91 -13.73 -4.71
CA LYS A 159 4.47 -14.64 -5.72
C LYS A 159 4.88 -15.95 -5.06
N MET A 160 4.64 -17.05 -5.74
CA MET A 160 5.02 -18.38 -5.27
C MET A 160 5.63 -19.17 -6.42
N ALA A 161 6.66 -19.94 -6.11
CA ALA A 161 7.27 -20.89 -7.03
C ALA A 161 7.63 -22.18 -6.29
N MET A 162 7.54 -23.30 -7.01
CA MET A 162 8.15 -24.56 -6.59
C MET A 162 9.46 -24.67 -7.37
N LEU A 163 10.55 -24.25 -6.75
CA LEU A 163 11.87 -24.29 -7.36
C LEU A 163 12.42 -25.73 -7.33
N ASN A 164 13.34 -26.05 -8.25
CA ASN A 164 14.16 -27.24 -8.08
C ASN A 164 15.13 -27.02 -6.92
N PRO A 165 15.55 -28.06 -6.20
CA PRO A 165 16.53 -27.93 -5.10
C PRO A 165 17.86 -27.28 -5.50
N SER A 166 18.21 -27.32 -6.79
CA SER A 166 19.43 -26.71 -7.35
C SER A 166 19.26 -25.26 -7.81
N ASP A 167 18.03 -24.74 -7.85
CA ASP A 167 17.77 -23.39 -8.36
C ASP A 167 18.14 -22.32 -7.31
N SER A 168 18.52 -21.13 -7.79
CA SER A 168 18.85 -19.99 -6.94
C SER A 168 17.60 -19.22 -6.53
N ILE A 169 17.33 -19.17 -5.22
CA ILE A 169 16.27 -18.33 -4.64
C ILE A 169 16.55 -16.85 -4.94
N VAL A 170 17.81 -16.42 -4.85
CA VAL A 170 18.22 -15.04 -5.12
C VAL A 170 17.89 -14.64 -6.56
N ASP A 171 18.23 -15.49 -7.53
CA ASP A 171 17.96 -15.20 -8.94
C ASP A 171 16.46 -15.16 -9.23
N TRP A 172 15.70 -16.05 -8.60
CA TRP A 172 14.24 -16.04 -8.68
C TRP A 172 13.66 -14.73 -8.12
N VAL A 173 14.11 -14.27 -6.95
CA VAL A 173 13.67 -12.99 -6.37
C VAL A 173 14.01 -11.83 -7.30
N LEU A 174 15.26 -11.71 -7.76
CA LEU A 174 15.70 -10.59 -8.60
C LEU A 174 14.99 -10.54 -9.96
N LYS A 175 14.67 -11.69 -10.54
CA LYS A 175 13.84 -11.78 -11.74
C LYS A 175 12.38 -11.40 -11.48
N THR A 176 11.88 -11.69 -10.28
CA THR A 176 10.46 -11.57 -9.95
C THR A 176 10.08 -10.16 -9.45
N VAL A 177 10.93 -9.51 -8.65
CA VAL A 177 10.64 -8.18 -8.07
C VAL A 177 10.25 -7.14 -9.14
N PRO A 178 10.94 -7.00 -10.28
CA PRO A 178 10.53 -6.06 -11.33
C PRO A 178 9.11 -6.31 -11.86
N THR A 179 8.66 -7.57 -11.90
CA THR A 179 7.31 -7.94 -12.37
C THR A 179 6.20 -7.53 -11.41
N MET A 180 6.53 -7.21 -10.16
CA MET A 180 5.58 -6.73 -9.17
C MET A 180 5.20 -5.27 -9.43
N GLY A 181 6.02 -4.51 -10.16
CA GLY A 181 5.81 -3.09 -10.42
C GLY A 181 5.70 -2.26 -9.15
N ALA A 182 5.18 -1.04 -9.27
CA ALA A 182 4.96 -0.13 -8.15
C ALA A 182 3.62 -0.36 -7.43
N GLY A 183 2.86 -1.39 -7.83
CA GLY A 183 1.51 -1.71 -7.32
C GLY A 183 1.42 -1.89 -5.80
N TRP A 184 2.52 -2.24 -5.15
CA TRP A 184 2.61 -2.47 -3.70
C TRP A 184 3.17 -1.27 -2.91
N CYS A 185 3.33 -0.09 -3.54
CA CYS A 185 3.76 1.15 -2.89
C CYS A 185 5.12 1.04 -2.16
N PRO A 186 6.23 0.73 -2.85
CA PRO A 186 7.57 0.83 -2.24
C PRO A 186 7.88 2.29 -1.80
N PRO A 187 8.75 2.51 -0.81
CA PRO A 187 9.55 1.49 -0.12
C PRO A 187 8.74 0.76 0.95
N GLY A 188 9.09 -0.51 1.15
CA GLY A 188 8.53 -1.34 2.21
C GLY A 188 9.39 -2.58 2.40
N MET A 189 8.83 -3.70 2.83
CA MET A 189 9.60 -4.93 3.11
C MET A 189 9.27 -6.05 2.13
N LEU A 190 10.17 -7.02 1.96
CA LEU A 190 9.85 -8.31 1.35
C LEU A 190 9.88 -9.39 2.43
N GLY A 191 8.78 -10.14 2.56
CA GLY A 191 8.71 -11.34 3.38
C GLY A 191 8.83 -12.57 2.50
N ILE A 192 9.75 -13.47 2.84
CA ILE A 192 10.05 -14.66 2.06
C ILE A 192 9.93 -15.88 2.96
N GLY A 193 9.08 -16.82 2.56
CA GLY A 193 8.96 -18.13 3.18
C GLY A 193 9.65 -19.18 2.31
N ILE A 194 10.53 -19.99 2.89
CA ILE A 194 11.33 -20.99 2.19
C ILE A 194 11.07 -22.38 2.78
N GLY A 195 10.73 -23.35 1.93
CA GLY A 195 10.57 -24.74 2.33
C GLY A 195 9.19 -25.09 2.90
N GLY A 196 9.12 -26.22 3.61
CA GLY A 196 7.85 -26.86 3.94
C GLY A 196 7.09 -27.33 2.70
N THR A 197 5.80 -27.02 2.67
CA THR A 197 4.88 -27.21 1.54
C THR A 197 4.48 -25.86 0.97
N ALA A 198 3.73 -25.82 -0.13
CA ALA A 198 3.32 -24.58 -0.78
C ALA A 198 2.60 -23.61 0.17
N GLU A 199 1.64 -24.13 0.93
CA GLU A 199 0.89 -23.37 1.93
C GLU A 199 1.75 -22.92 3.11
N LYS A 200 2.69 -23.76 3.58
CA LYS A 200 3.58 -23.37 4.69
C LYS A 200 4.51 -22.24 4.28
N ALA A 201 5.08 -22.28 3.07
CA ALA A 201 5.88 -21.18 2.54
C ALA A 201 5.09 -19.86 2.47
N ALA A 202 3.83 -19.90 2.02
CA ALA A 202 2.97 -18.71 1.96
C ALA A 202 2.65 -18.14 3.35
N VAL A 203 2.33 -19.01 4.32
CA VAL A 203 2.06 -18.59 5.71
C VAL A 203 3.30 -17.98 6.34
N MET A 204 4.48 -18.59 6.20
CA MET A 204 5.74 -18.04 6.73
C MET A 204 6.11 -16.70 6.09
N ALA A 205 5.95 -16.57 4.76
CA ALA A 205 6.19 -15.31 4.06
C ALA A 205 5.26 -14.18 4.55
N LYS A 206 4.05 -14.54 5.03
CA LYS A 206 3.11 -13.59 5.63
C LYS A 206 3.51 -13.23 7.06
N GLU A 207 3.82 -14.24 7.86
CA GLU A 207 4.13 -14.12 9.29
C GLU A 207 5.36 -13.24 9.52
N VAL A 208 6.43 -13.50 8.76
CA VAL A 208 7.72 -12.81 8.91
C VAL A 208 7.66 -11.31 8.59
N LEU A 209 6.59 -10.82 7.93
CA LEU A 209 6.39 -9.40 7.64
C LEU A 209 5.97 -8.57 8.85
N MET A 210 5.69 -9.20 9.98
CA MET A 210 5.36 -8.52 11.23
C MET A 210 6.60 -8.37 12.14
N GLU A 211 7.77 -8.87 11.73
CA GLU A 211 9.01 -8.60 12.46
C GLU A 211 9.49 -7.16 12.29
N SER A 212 10.25 -6.67 13.28
CA SER A 212 10.86 -5.36 13.24
C SER A 212 11.85 -5.19 12.09
N ILE A 213 11.94 -4.00 11.50
CA ILE A 213 12.99 -3.65 10.53
C ILE A 213 14.33 -3.57 11.26
N ASP A 214 15.23 -4.50 10.96
CA ASP A 214 16.49 -4.70 11.68
C ASP A 214 17.70 -4.90 10.75
N ILE A 215 17.54 -4.69 9.43
CA ILE A 215 18.61 -4.90 8.45
C ILE A 215 19.89 -4.11 8.78
N HIS A 216 19.77 -2.91 9.34
CA HIS A 216 20.90 -2.06 9.71
C HIS A 216 21.71 -2.64 10.88
N GLU A 217 21.00 -3.22 11.85
CA GLU A 217 21.62 -3.92 12.97
C GLU A 217 22.30 -5.21 12.48
N LEU A 218 21.63 -5.96 11.60
CA LEU A 218 22.19 -7.15 10.95
C LEU A 218 23.48 -6.82 10.18
N LYS A 219 23.50 -5.73 9.39
CA LYS A 219 24.71 -5.25 8.71
C LYS A 219 25.85 -4.96 9.67
N LYS A 220 25.56 -4.31 10.80
CA LYS A 220 26.56 -3.93 11.80
C LYS A 220 27.14 -5.13 12.52
N ARG A 221 26.32 -6.11 12.91
CA ARG A 221 26.76 -7.30 13.64
C ARG A 221 27.32 -8.41 12.75
N GLY A 222 26.97 -8.41 11.47
CA GLY A 222 27.31 -9.46 10.50
C GLY A 222 26.39 -10.69 10.59
N PRO A 223 26.17 -11.40 9.47
CA PRO A 223 25.31 -12.58 9.42
C PRO A 223 25.94 -13.77 10.15
N GLN A 224 25.10 -14.58 10.81
CA GLN A 224 25.49 -15.75 11.60
C GLN A 224 25.09 -17.07 10.94
N ASN A 225 24.24 -17.01 9.91
CA ASN A 225 23.75 -18.19 9.18
C ASN A 225 23.40 -17.84 7.73
N ARG A 226 23.10 -18.86 6.92
CA ARG A 226 22.80 -18.71 5.50
C ARG A 226 21.58 -17.83 5.22
N ILE A 227 20.59 -17.83 6.10
CA ILE A 227 19.38 -17.01 5.95
C ILE A 227 19.74 -15.53 6.11
N GLU A 228 20.52 -15.18 7.13
CA GLU A 228 20.99 -13.80 7.34
C GLU A 228 21.91 -13.31 6.22
N GLU A 229 22.80 -14.17 5.70
CA GLU A 229 23.58 -13.86 4.50
C GLU A 229 22.67 -13.54 3.31
N MET A 230 21.64 -14.36 3.09
CA MET A 230 20.68 -14.18 2.01
C MET A 230 19.83 -12.92 2.20
N ARG A 231 19.44 -12.57 3.43
CA ARG A 231 18.73 -11.32 3.74
C ARG A 231 19.55 -10.11 3.29
N LEU A 232 20.83 -10.05 3.66
CA LEU A 232 21.74 -8.97 3.25
C LEU A 232 21.97 -8.96 1.74
N GLU A 233 22.23 -10.12 1.14
CA GLU A 233 22.42 -10.26 -0.31
C GLU A 233 21.20 -9.76 -1.11
N LEU A 234 20.00 -10.15 -0.70
CA LEU A 234 18.76 -9.72 -1.34
C LEU A 234 18.48 -8.24 -1.10
N PHE A 235 18.69 -7.73 0.11
CA PHE A 235 18.50 -6.31 0.41
C PHE A 235 19.35 -5.42 -0.52
N GLU A 236 20.64 -5.75 -0.68
CA GLU A 236 21.53 -5.01 -1.57
C GLU A 236 21.10 -5.15 -3.03
N LYS A 237 20.99 -6.39 -3.53
CA LYS A 237 20.72 -6.64 -4.95
C LYS A 237 19.36 -6.13 -5.40
N VAL A 238 18.32 -6.17 -4.54
CA VAL A 238 17.00 -5.62 -4.86
C VAL A 238 17.05 -4.10 -4.96
N ASN A 239 17.74 -3.41 -4.04
CA ASN A 239 17.89 -1.95 -4.12
C ASN A 239 18.74 -1.53 -5.34
N GLN A 240 19.72 -2.34 -5.74
CA GLN A 240 20.52 -2.13 -6.96
C GLN A 240 19.74 -2.28 -8.27
N LEU A 241 18.51 -2.83 -8.25
CA LEU A 241 17.62 -2.81 -9.43
C LEU A 241 17.17 -1.39 -9.81
N GLY A 242 17.39 -0.40 -8.93
CA GLY A 242 17.10 1.00 -9.21
C GLY A 242 15.61 1.34 -9.25
N ILE A 243 14.70 0.42 -8.89
CA ILE A 243 13.24 0.62 -8.96
C ILE A 243 12.81 1.85 -8.14
N GLY A 244 13.33 1.97 -6.91
CA GLY A 244 13.13 3.14 -6.05
C GLY A 244 11.73 3.27 -5.46
N ALA A 245 11.54 4.32 -4.67
CA ALA A 245 10.25 4.63 -4.05
C ALA A 245 9.17 4.86 -5.12
N GLN A 246 8.00 4.26 -4.92
CA GLN A 246 6.87 4.25 -5.85
C GLN A 246 7.19 3.78 -7.29
N GLY A 247 8.36 3.16 -7.52
CA GLY A 247 8.81 2.77 -8.87
C GLY A 247 9.26 3.94 -9.75
N LEU A 248 9.60 5.09 -9.15
CA LEU A 248 10.02 6.30 -9.87
C LEU A 248 11.51 6.31 -10.26
N GLY A 249 12.26 5.27 -9.90
CA GLY A 249 13.72 5.27 -9.96
C GLY A 249 14.34 5.86 -8.71
N GLY A 250 15.26 5.16 -8.06
CA GLY A 250 15.95 5.65 -6.87
C GLY A 250 16.76 4.58 -6.15
N LEU A 251 17.31 4.94 -4.99
CA LEU A 251 18.20 4.12 -4.19
C LEU A 251 17.47 3.14 -3.25
N THR A 252 16.18 3.38 -2.99
CA THR A 252 15.42 2.58 -2.01
C THR A 252 14.15 1.99 -2.60
N THR A 253 14.17 0.69 -2.85
CA THR A 253 13.00 -0.12 -3.19
C THR A 253 12.48 -0.88 -1.97
N VAL A 254 13.39 -1.42 -1.15
CA VAL A 254 13.08 -2.16 0.08
C VAL A 254 13.82 -1.56 1.27
N LEU A 255 13.15 -1.55 2.43
CA LEU A 255 13.68 -1.16 3.73
C LEU A 255 14.26 -2.37 4.48
N ASP A 256 13.73 -3.57 4.23
CA ASP A 256 14.23 -4.83 4.79
C ASP A 256 13.79 -6.00 3.90
N VAL A 257 14.49 -7.12 4.01
CA VAL A 257 14.10 -8.43 3.51
C VAL A 257 14.06 -9.39 4.69
N LYS A 258 12.89 -9.93 4.99
CA LYS A 258 12.61 -10.87 6.07
C LYS A 258 12.43 -12.27 5.51
N ILE A 259 13.12 -13.25 6.11
CA ILE A 259 13.11 -14.63 5.60
C ILE A 259 12.84 -15.58 6.77
N MET A 260 11.86 -16.46 6.59
CA MET A 260 11.58 -17.57 7.49
C MET A 260 11.62 -18.88 6.70
N ASP A 261 12.32 -19.88 7.22
CA ASP A 261 12.48 -21.18 6.56
C ASP A 261 11.93 -22.34 7.39
N TYR A 262 11.63 -23.45 6.69
CA TYR A 262 11.14 -24.69 7.27
C TYR A 262 11.71 -25.89 6.53
N PRO A 263 11.97 -27.03 7.20
CA PRO A 263 12.40 -28.25 6.53
C PRO A 263 11.49 -28.62 5.36
N THR A 264 12.06 -28.99 4.22
CA THR A 264 11.32 -29.31 2.99
C THR A 264 11.63 -30.73 2.51
N HIS A 265 10.74 -31.28 1.69
CA HIS A 265 10.97 -32.57 1.03
C HIS A 265 12.16 -32.47 0.07
N ALA A 266 13.00 -33.51 -0.01
CA ALA A 266 14.25 -33.49 -0.77
C ALA A 266 14.09 -33.15 -2.28
N ALA A 267 12.91 -33.39 -2.84
CA ALA A 267 12.59 -33.10 -4.24
C ALA A 267 11.94 -31.72 -4.46
N SER A 268 11.76 -30.90 -3.43
CA SER A 268 10.95 -29.69 -3.50
C SER A 268 11.60 -28.51 -2.78
N LEU A 269 11.58 -27.34 -3.41
CA LEU A 269 11.93 -26.07 -2.79
C LEU A 269 10.79 -25.05 -2.97
N PRO A 270 9.71 -25.15 -2.18
CA PRO A 270 8.67 -24.13 -2.15
C PRO A 270 9.24 -22.79 -1.69
N VAL A 271 8.96 -21.73 -2.44
CA VAL A 271 9.31 -20.36 -2.05
C VAL A 271 8.12 -19.45 -2.29
N CYS A 272 7.77 -18.66 -1.29
CA CYS A 272 6.78 -17.59 -1.43
C CYS A 272 7.40 -16.25 -1.05
N MET A 273 7.14 -15.21 -1.84
CA MET A 273 7.54 -13.84 -1.58
C MET A 273 6.30 -12.95 -1.54
N ILE A 274 6.15 -12.21 -0.45
CA ILE A 274 5.02 -11.30 -0.21
C ILE A 274 5.60 -9.93 0.17
N PRO A 275 5.24 -8.84 -0.54
CA PRO A 275 5.67 -7.51 -0.13
C PRO A 275 4.84 -6.96 1.03
N ASN A 276 5.45 -6.14 1.88
CA ASN A 276 4.76 -5.20 2.76
C ASN A 276 4.91 -3.78 2.22
N CYS A 277 3.79 -3.08 2.05
CA CYS A 277 3.77 -1.74 1.48
C CYS A 277 4.20 -0.67 2.47
N ALA A 278 4.35 0.56 1.98
CA ALA A 278 4.54 1.75 2.81
C ALA A 278 3.48 1.96 3.91
N ALA A 279 2.29 1.36 3.81
CA ALA A 279 1.35 1.26 4.93
C ALA A 279 1.67 0.01 5.77
N THR A 280 2.79 0.06 6.51
CA THR A 280 3.24 -1.04 7.39
C THR A 280 2.42 -1.01 8.67
N ARG A 281 1.56 -2.01 8.86
CA ARG A 281 0.54 -2.02 9.92
C ARG A 281 0.44 -3.39 10.57
N HIS A 282 1.11 -3.55 11.69
CA HIS A 282 0.99 -4.72 12.56
C HIS A 282 1.19 -4.31 14.01
N ALA A 283 0.62 -5.09 14.92
CA ALA A 283 0.78 -4.97 16.35
C ALA A 283 0.89 -6.36 16.97
N HIS A 284 1.56 -6.41 18.11
CA HIS A 284 1.81 -7.62 18.87
C HIS A 284 1.31 -7.39 20.28
N PHE A 285 0.53 -8.32 20.82
CA PHE A 285 0.12 -8.26 22.22
C PHE A 285 -0.01 -9.64 22.83
N VAL A 286 0.08 -9.67 24.17
CA VAL A 286 -0.02 -10.87 25.00
C VAL A 286 -1.16 -10.66 25.98
N LEU A 287 -2.00 -11.68 26.14
CA LEU A 287 -3.01 -11.76 27.19
C LEU A 287 -2.57 -12.83 28.19
N ASP A 288 -2.51 -12.42 29.45
CA ASP A 288 -2.07 -13.24 30.59
C ASP A 288 -3.11 -13.32 31.72
N GLY A 289 -4.32 -12.80 31.47
CA GLY A 289 -5.45 -12.77 32.39
C GLY A 289 -5.53 -11.49 33.24
N SER A 290 -4.61 -10.54 33.05
CA SER A 290 -4.64 -9.24 33.75
C SER A 290 -5.69 -8.27 33.19
N GLY A 291 -6.20 -8.51 31.98
CA GLY A 291 -7.19 -7.67 31.31
C GLY A 291 -6.89 -7.52 29.81
N PRO A 292 -7.51 -6.54 29.13
CA PRO A 292 -7.18 -6.24 27.74
C PRO A 292 -5.75 -5.69 27.64
N ALA A 293 -5.07 -6.02 26.55
CA ALA A 293 -3.76 -5.49 26.20
C ALA A 293 -3.80 -3.96 26.02
N SER A 294 -2.72 -3.32 26.46
CA SER A 294 -2.45 -1.90 26.24
C SER A 294 -1.32 -1.75 25.23
N LEU A 295 -1.50 -0.87 24.24
CA LEU A 295 -0.49 -0.55 23.23
C LEU A 295 0.03 0.86 23.45
N GLU A 296 1.35 1.00 23.59
CA GLU A 296 1.98 2.30 23.79
C GLU A 296 2.14 3.03 22.46
N ALA A 297 1.57 4.23 22.37
CA ALA A 297 1.71 5.07 21.18
C ALA A 297 3.17 5.50 20.99
N PRO A 298 3.72 5.46 19.76
CA PRO A 298 5.03 6.03 19.49
C PRO A 298 5.11 7.50 19.89
N SER A 299 6.22 7.91 20.50
CA SER A 299 6.47 9.34 20.75
C SER A 299 6.49 10.12 19.44
N LEU A 300 5.89 11.33 19.44
CA LEU A 300 5.98 12.23 18.29
C LEU A 300 7.42 12.66 17.97
N ASP A 301 8.34 12.56 18.95
CA ASP A 301 9.77 12.82 18.75
C ASP A 301 10.45 11.77 17.84
N ALA A 302 9.83 10.60 17.67
CA ALA A 302 10.30 9.58 16.74
C ALA A 302 10.01 9.96 15.27
N TYR A 303 9.11 10.91 15.02
CA TYR A 303 8.74 11.34 13.68
C TYR A 303 9.67 12.46 13.22
N PRO A 304 10.33 12.33 12.05
CA PRO A 304 11.23 13.37 11.57
C PRO A 304 10.47 14.66 11.26
N GLU A 305 11.15 15.78 11.48
CA GLU A 305 10.66 17.10 11.08
C GLU A 305 10.97 17.32 9.60
N ILE A 306 10.04 16.91 8.75
CA ILE A 306 10.16 17.12 7.30
C ILE A 306 9.30 18.31 6.91
N VAL A 307 9.97 19.40 6.56
CA VAL A 307 9.34 20.51 5.85
C VAL A 307 9.32 20.13 4.37
N TRP A 308 8.15 19.71 3.89
CA TRP A 308 7.94 19.52 2.46
C TRP A 308 7.47 20.82 1.85
N GLU A 309 8.35 21.44 1.09
CA GLU A 309 7.98 22.44 0.12
C GLU A 309 8.07 21.78 -1.25
N ALA A 310 6.99 21.90 -2.03
CA ALA A 310 7.07 21.60 -3.45
C ALA A 310 8.22 22.44 -4.01
N GLY A 311 9.31 21.78 -4.43
CA GLY A 311 10.57 22.45 -4.76
C GLY A 311 10.37 23.58 -5.78
N PRO A 312 11.35 24.48 -5.98
CA PRO A 312 11.21 25.61 -6.90
C PRO A 312 10.86 25.22 -8.34
N SER A 313 11.08 23.97 -8.73
CA SER A 313 10.71 23.38 -10.02
C SER A 313 9.27 22.83 -10.09
N ALA A 314 8.52 22.81 -8.99
CA ALA A 314 7.16 22.28 -8.96
C ALA A 314 6.19 23.18 -9.73
N ARG A 315 5.47 22.57 -10.66
CA ARG A 315 4.52 23.27 -11.53
C ARG A 315 3.16 23.39 -10.83
N ARG A 316 2.70 24.61 -10.57
CA ARG A 316 1.33 24.86 -10.10
C ARG A 316 0.39 24.97 -11.29
N VAL A 317 -0.70 24.20 -11.29
CA VAL A 317 -1.64 24.11 -12.40
C VAL A 317 -3.06 24.33 -11.91
N ASN A 318 -3.81 25.19 -12.60
CA ASN A 318 -5.24 25.34 -12.39
C ASN A 318 -6.02 24.52 -13.42
N LEU A 319 -6.64 23.43 -12.98
CA LEU A 319 -7.44 22.51 -13.78
C LEU A 319 -8.64 23.18 -14.44
N ASP A 320 -9.17 24.26 -13.87
CA ASP A 320 -10.35 24.94 -14.41
C ASP A 320 -10.05 25.77 -15.67
N THR A 321 -8.77 26.09 -15.92
CA THR A 321 -8.31 26.91 -17.05
C THR A 321 -7.25 26.24 -17.91
N LEU A 322 -6.90 24.99 -17.58
CA LEU A 322 -5.82 24.23 -18.21
C LEU A 322 -6.12 23.93 -19.68
N THR A 323 -5.13 24.15 -20.56
CA THR A 323 -5.28 23.82 -21.99
C THR A 323 -4.58 22.50 -22.36
N PRO A 324 -5.01 21.82 -23.44
CA PRO A 324 -4.32 20.64 -23.96
C PRO A 324 -2.84 20.87 -24.30
N GLU A 325 -2.48 22.06 -24.76
CA GLU A 325 -1.11 22.42 -25.14
C GLU A 325 -0.20 22.51 -23.91
N GLU A 326 -0.70 23.06 -22.80
CA GLU A 326 0.02 23.10 -21.52
C GLU A 326 0.30 21.69 -21.00
N VAL A 327 -0.69 20.80 -21.07
CA VAL A 327 -0.54 19.39 -20.65
C VAL A 327 0.51 18.66 -21.49
N GLN A 328 0.57 18.94 -22.79
CA GLN A 328 1.53 18.32 -23.69
C GLN A 328 2.98 18.75 -23.41
N SER A 329 3.20 19.86 -22.70
CA SER A 329 4.54 20.31 -22.34
C SER A 329 5.15 19.58 -21.13
N TRP A 330 4.34 18.83 -20.37
CA TRP A 330 4.78 18.19 -19.12
C TRP A 330 5.68 16.99 -19.41
N LYS A 331 6.74 16.83 -18.61
CA LYS A 331 7.70 15.72 -18.74
C LYS A 331 7.58 14.68 -17.62
N PRO A 332 7.88 13.40 -17.91
CA PRO A 332 7.90 12.37 -16.89
C PRO A 332 8.81 12.73 -15.71
N GLY A 333 8.35 12.48 -14.49
CA GLY A 333 9.05 12.82 -13.26
C GLY A 333 8.85 14.26 -12.78
N GLU A 334 8.24 15.15 -13.56
CA GLU A 334 7.87 16.49 -13.07
C GLU A 334 6.86 16.40 -11.92
N THR A 335 7.06 17.21 -10.88
CA THR A 335 6.10 17.40 -9.79
C THR A 335 5.12 18.51 -10.16
N VAL A 336 3.83 18.21 -10.05
CA VAL A 336 2.73 19.11 -10.37
C VAL A 336 1.84 19.27 -9.13
N LEU A 337 1.43 20.50 -8.84
CA LEU A 337 0.48 20.84 -7.80
C LEU A 337 -0.85 21.23 -8.45
N LEU A 338 -1.83 20.35 -8.35
CA LEU A 338 -3.14 20.54 -8.95
C LEU A 338 -4.04 21.41 -8.09
N ASN A 339 -4.69 22.39 -8.73
CA ASN A 339 -5.68 23.28 -8.15
C ASN A 339 -6.94 23.27 -9.03
N GLY A 340 -8.13 23.39 -8.46
CA GLY A 340 -9.39 23.44 -9.22
C GLY A 340 -10.14 22.09 -9.25
N LYS A 341 -11.05 21.91 -10.22
CA LYS A 341 -12.03 20.82 -10.18
C LYS A 341 -11.63 19.57 -10.95
N MET A 342 -11.61 18.43 -10.27
CA MET A 342 -11.42 17.11 -10.88
C MET A 342 -12.55 16.16 -10.54
N LEU A 343 -12.74 15.14 -11.37
CA LEU A 343 -13.71 14.08 -11.14
C LEU A 343 -13.02 12.89 -10.46
N THR A 344 -13.79 12.02 -9.81
CA THR A 344 -13.30 10.72 -9.34
C THR A 344 -13.95 9.59 -10.12
N GLY A 345 -13.32 8.42 -10.10
CA GLY A 345 -13.97 7.20 -10.60
C GLY A 345 -12.97 6.06 -10.69
N ARG A 346 -13.40 4.85 -10.35
CA ARG A 346 -12.57 3.64 -10.38
C ARG A 346 -13.30 2.50 -11.07
N ASP A 347 -13.02 1.25 -10.69
CA ASP A 347 -13.40 0.03 -11.37
C ASP A 347 -14.90 0.00 -11.77
N ALA A 348 -15.84 0.19 -10.84
CA ALA A 348 -17.27 0.11 -11.11
C ALA A 348 -17.79 1.29 -11.95
N ALA A 349 -17.35 2.53 -11.65
CA ALA A 349 -17.73 3.71 -12.42
C ALA A 349 -17.25 3.62 -13.88
N HIS A 350 -16.00 3.18 -14.12
CA HIS A 350 -15.47 3.03 -15.48
C HIS A 350 -16.23 1.96 -16.27
N LYS A 351 -16.52 0.81 -15.63
CA LYS A 351 -17.32 -0.23 -16.25
C LYS A 351 -18.69 0.31 -16.69
N ARG A 352 -19.37 1.03 -15.80
CA ARG A 352 -20.69 1.62 -16.11
C ARG A 352 -20.61 2.69 -17.20
N MET A 353 -19.62 3.58 -17.16
CA MET A 353 -19.42 4.58 -18.23
C MET A 353 -19.23 3.90 -19.59
N VAL A 354 -18.40 2.87 -19.68
CA VAL A 354 -18.19 2.13 -20.93
C VAL A 354 -19.44 1.39 -21.39
N GLU A 355 -20.21 0.79 -20.48
CA GLU A 355 -21.50 0.16 -20.82
C GLU A 355 -22.51 1.16 -21.39
N MET A 356 -22.56 2.38 -20.86
CA MET A 356 -23.41 3.45 -21.38
C MET A 356 -22.94 3.92 -22.76
N LEU A 357 -21.64 4.17 -22.92
CA LEU A 357 -21.03 4.57 -24.19
C LEU A 357 -21.28 3.52 -25.30
N ASN A 358 -21.16 2.23 -24.97
CA ASN A 358 -21.45 1.14 -25.91
C ASN A 358 -22.91 1.10 -26.38
N LYS A 359 -23.83 1.66 -25.58
CA LYS A 359 -25.25 1.79 -25.95
C LYS A 359 -25.57 3.13 -26.64
N GLY A 360 -24.58 3.99 -26.84
CA GLY A 360 -24.77 5.35 -27.36
C GLY A 360 -25.48 6.29 -26.37
N GLU A 361 -25.48 5.96 -25.08
CA GLU A 361 -26.09 6.79 -24.03
C GLU A 361 -25.17 7.97 -23.67
N THR A 362 -25.77 9.09 -23.28
CA THR A 362 -25.03 10.24 -22.75
C THR A 362 -24.58 9.96 -21.31
N LEU A 363 -23.30 10.23 -21.00
CA LEU A 363 -22.79 10.12 -19.65
C LEU A 363 -23.43 11.17 -18.73
N PRO A 364 -23.65 10.85 -17.44
CA PRO A 364 -24.24 11.79 -16.48
C PRO A 364 -23.31 12.94 -16.08
N VAL A 365 -22.04 12.89 -16.51
CA VAL A 365 -21.01 13.90 -16.28
C VAL A 365 -20.20 14.12 -17.55
N ASP A 366 -19.79 15.37 -17.80
CA ASP A 366 -18.88 15.70 -18.90
C ASP A 366 -17.42 15.55 -18.46
N LEU A 367 -16.67 14.73 -19.18
CA LEU A 367 -15.26 14.45 -18.95
C LEU A 367 -14.34 15.29 -19.85
N LYS A 368 -14.88 16.01 -20.84
CA LYS A 368 -14.09 16.75 -21.83
C LYS A 368 -13.20 17.79 -21.15
N GLY A 369 -11.89 17.71 -21.38
CA GLY A 369 -10.91 18.62 -20.79
C GLY A 369 -10.69 18.42 -19.27
N ARG A 370 -11.32 17.41 -18.65
CA ARG A 370 -11.25 17.17 -17.21
C ARG A 370 -10.14 16.18 -16.84
N PHE A 371 -9.86 16.13 -15.55
CA PHE A 371 -9.05 15.08 -14.94
C PHE A 371 -9.94 14.13 -14.14
N ILE A 372 -9.60 12.84 -14.15
CA ILE A 372 -10.25 11.81 -13.33
C ILE A 372 -9.26 11.18 -12.34
N TYR A 373 -9.62 11.16 -11.07
CA TYR A 373 -8.84 10.58 -9.97
C TYR A 373 -9.37 9.21 -9.55
N TYR A 374 -8.51 8.20 -9.63
CA TYR A 374 -8.82 6.83 -9.24
C TYR A 374 -8.71 6.67 -7.73
N VAL A 375 -9.82 6.90 -7.02
CA VAL A 375 -9.87 6.88 -5.56
C VAL A 375 -11.13 6.18 -5.06
N GLY A 376 -11.02 5.53 -3.91
CA GLY A 376 -12.13 5.08 -3.08
C GLY A 376 -11.83 5.54 -1.66
N PRO A 377 -12.29 6.75 -1.27
CA PRO A 377 -11.90 7.37 -0.01
C PRO A 377 -12.48 6.60 1.18
N VAL A 378 -11.89 6.80 2.35
CA VAL A 378 -12.51 6.44 3.62
C VAL A 378 -13.67 7.39 3.90
N ASP A 379 -14.70 6.90 4.59
CA ASP A 379 -15.82 7.75 5.00
C ASP A 379 -15.31 8.92 5.86
N PRO A 380 -15.79 10.15 5.59
CA PRO A 380 -15.42 11.32 6.39
C PRO A 380 -16.01 11.18 7.79
N VAL A 381 -15.23 11.59 8.78
CA VAL A 381 -15.70 11.73 10.17
C VAL A 381 -15.51 13.17 10.63
N ARG A 382 -16.25 13.59 11.67
CA ARG A 382 -16.15 14.94 12.23
C ARG A 382 -16.44 15.99 11.14
N GLU A 383 -15.58 17.00 10.99
CA GLU A 383 -15.70 18.07 9.99
C GLU A 383 -14.88 17.80 8.71
N GLU A 384 -14.50 16.54 8.45
CA GLU A 384 -13.76 16.18 7.24
C GLU A 384 -14.61 16.41 5.97
N VAL A 385 -14.02 17.09 4.98
CA VAL A 385 -14.60 17.17 3.62
C VAL A 385 -14.65 15.78 2.98
N VAL A 386 -13.61 14.98 3.23
CA VAL A 386 -13.43 13.60 2.79
C VAL A 386 -12.44 12.93 3.75
N GLY A 387 -12.62 11.65 4.06
CA GLY A 387 -11.62 10.89 4.81
C GLY A 387 -10.35 10.64 3.97
N PRO A 388 -9.36 9.88 4.49
CA PRO A 388 -8.17 9.52 3.73
C PRO A 388 -8.48 9.05 2.31
N ALA A 389 -7.87 9.71 1.33
CA ALA A 389 -8.27 9.68 -0.08
C ALA A 389 -7.09 9.39 -1.00
N GLY A 390 -6.28 8.39 -0.64
CA GLY A 390 -5.13 7.98 -1.42
C GLY A 390 -5.49 7.26 -2.74
N PRO A 391 -4.54 7.21 -3.69
CA PRO A 391 -4.78 6.71 -5.03
C PRO A 391 -4.98 5.19 -5.07
N THR A 392 -5.64 4.73 -6.12
CA THR A 392 -5.83 3.32 -6.44
C THR A 392 -5.01 2.91 -7.67
N THR A 393 -4.60 1.64 -7.74
CA THR A 393 -3.74 1.10 -8.81
C THR A 393 -4.35 1.34 -10.19
N ALA A 394 -3.63 2.09 -11.04
CA ALA A 394 -4.16 2.58 -12.31
C ALA A 394 -4.30 1.49 -13.39
N THR A 395 -3.46 0.46 -13.38
CA THR A 395 -3.50 -0.62 -14.38
C THR A 395 -4.84 -1.34 -14.47
N ARG A 396 -5.66 -1.32 -13.41
CA ARG A 396 -7.00 -1.93 -13.43
C ARG A 396 -7.98 -1.21 -14.36
N MET A 397 -7.70 0.06 -14.68
CA MET A 397 -8.49 0.89 -15.58
C MET A 397 -7.96 0.86 -17.03
N ASP A 398 -6.82 0.21 -17.30
CA ASP A 398 -6.17 0.19 -18.63
C ASP A 398 -7.12 -0.30 -19.73
N LYS A 399 -7.90 -1.35 -19.45
CA LYS A 399 -8.87 -1.91 -20.40
C LYS A 399 -9.99 -0.96 -20.83
N PHE A 400 -10.25 0.10 -20.06
CA PHE A 400 -11.26 1.11 -20.37
C PHE A 400 -10.67 2.38 -20.98
N THR A 401 -9.35 2.56 -20.87
CA THR A 401 -8.70 3.86 -21.04
C THR A 401 -8.82 4.40 -22.46
N ARG A 402 -8.56 3.57 -23.48
CA ARG A 402 -8.66 4.01 -24.88
C ARG A 402 -10.04 4.55 -25.22
N GLN A 403 -11.09 3.77 -24.94
CA GLN A 403 -12.46 4.17 -25.24
C GLN A 403 -12.88 5.44 -24.49
N ILE A 404 -12.52 5.56 -23.20
CA ILE A 404 -12.83 6.75 -22.41
C ILE A 404 -12.12 7.99 -23.00
N LEU A 405 -10.82 7.90 -23.31
CA LEU A 405 -10.09 9.02 -23.91
C LEU A 405 -10.70 9.44 -25.26
N GLU A 406 -10.94 8.47 -26.14
CA GLU A 406 -11.45 8.68 -27.50
C GLU A 406 -12.83 9.32 -27.53
N GLN A 407 -13.76 8.82 -26.72
CA GLN A 407 -15.17 9.24 -26.79
C GLN A 407 -15.51 10.42 -25.89
N THR A 408 -14.67 10.74 -24.91
CA THR A 408 -15.01 11.75 -23.91
C THR A 408 -14.09 12.98 -23.93
N GLY A 409 -12.90 12.89 -24.54
CA GLY A 409 -11.94 14.00 -24.57
C GLY A 409 -11.35 14.31 -23.19
N LEU A 410 -11.32 13.31 -22.29
CA LEU A 410 -10.65 13.38 -20.99
C LEU A 410 -9.18 13.77 -21.18
N LEU A 411 -8.72 14.76 -20.40
CA LEU A 411 -7.40 15.35 -20.56
C LEU A 411 -6.31 14.64 -19.75
N GLY A 412 -6.68 14.08 -18.60
CA GLY A 412 -5.73 13.34 -17.78
C GLY A 412 -6.34 12.44 -16.74
N MET A 413 -5.51 11.55 -16.22
CA MET A 413 -5.88 10.55 -15.22
C MET A 413 -4.91 10.61 -14.05
N ILE A 414 -5.39 10.40 -12.83
CA ILE A 414 -4.60 10.39 -11.61
C ILE A 414 -4.80 9.05 -10.90
N GLY A 415 -3.72 8.37 -10.52
CA GLY A 415 -3.78 7.10 -9.82
C GLY A 415 -2.48 6.78 -9.08
N LYS A 416 -2.18 5.49 -8.90
CA LYS A 416 -0.85 5.02 -8.47
C LYS A 416 -0.33 3.91 -9.37
N SER A 417 0.99 3.77 -9.33
CA SER A 417 1.75 2.73 -10.04
C SER A 417 1.80 2.94 -11.55
N GLU A 418 2.51 2.03 -12.24
CA GLU A 418 2.69 2.04 -13.69
C GLU A 418 1.38 1.92 -14.47
N ARG A 419 1.43 2.25 -15.77
CA ARG A 419 0.38 1.95 -16.75
C ARG A 419 0.88 0.83 -17.68
N GLY A 420 -0.02 -0.04 -18.14
CA GLY A 420 0.31 -1.04 -19.13
C GLY A 420 0.51 -0.46 -20.54
N PRO A 421 1.11 -1.22 -21.46
CA PRO A 421 1.42 -0.76 -22.82
C PRO A 421 0.21 -0.21 -23.58
N THR A 422 -0.96 -0.85 -23.44
CA THR A 422 -2.20 -0.44 -24.11
C THR A 422 -2.71 0.92 -23.64
N ALA A 423 -2.54 1.23 -22.35
CA ALA A 423 -2.90 2.53 -21.80
C ALA A 423 -1.89 3.61 -22.17
N ILE A 424 -0.59 3.29 -22.16
CA ILE A 424 0.47 4.21 -22.60
C ILE A 424 0.25 4.64 -24.06
N GLU A 425 -0.05 3.68 -24.93
CA GLU A 425 -0.36 3.96 -26.34
C GLU A 425 -1.61 4.85 -26.47
N ALA A 426 -2.69 4.54 -25.73
CA ALA A 426 -3.89 5.36 -25.74
C ALA A 426 -3.62 6.80 -25.24
N ILE A 427 -2.83 6.96 -24.18
CA ILE A 427 -2.40 8.27 -23.66
C ILE A 427 -1.69 9.07 -24.75
N LYS A 428 -0.75 8.44 -25.47
CA LYS A 428 0.01 9.04 -26.56
C LYS A 428 -0.87 9.46 -27.74
N ASP A 429 -1.78 8.60 -28.16
CA ASP A 429 -2.66 8.83 -29.31
C ASP A 429 -3.62 9.99 -29.07
N HIS A 430 -4.12 10.11 -27.83
CA HIS A 430 -5.07 11.15 -27.45
C HIS A 430 -4.43 12.38 -26.80
N LYS A 431 -3.09 12.46 -26.76
CA LYS A 431 -2.32 13.55 -26.14
C LYS A 431 -2.75 13.86 -24.70
N ALA A 432 -3.18 12.84 -23.98
CA ALA A 432 -3.53 12.91 -22.57
C ALA A 432 -2.27 12.75 -21.70
N VAL A 433 -2.44 12.79 -20.38
CA VAL A 433 -1.39 12.45 -19.41
C VAL A 433 -1.90 11.51 -18.33
N TYR A 434 -0.97 10.76 -17.72
CA TYR A 434 -1.22 10.06 -16.48
C TYR A 434 -0.30 10.59 -15.38
N LEU A 435 -0.92 11.00 -14.27
CA LEU A 435 -0.28 11.51 -13.09
C LEU A 435 -0.38 10.47 -11.95
N MET A 436 0.64 10.42 -11.12
CA MET A 436 0.72 9.54 -9.98
C MET A 436 0.65 10.36 -8.70
N ALA A 437 -0.33 10.06 -7.85
CA ALA A 437 -0.27 10.50 -6.45
C ALA A 437 0.51 9.45 -5.63
N VAL A 438 1.15 9.87 -4.53
CA VAL A 438 1.96 8.96 -3.71
C VAL A 438 1.07 7.94 -2.98
N GLY A 439 1.29 6.66 -3.24
CA GLY A 439 0.64 5.58 -2.52
C GLY A 439 1.20 5.45 -1.11
N GLY A 440 0.32 5.42 -0.10
CA GLY A 440 0.70 5.42 1.32
C GLY A 440 0.62 6.79 1.99
N ALA A 441 0.26 7.85 1.25
CA ALA A 441 0.09 9.21 1.75
C ALA A 441 -1.39 9.67 1.75
N ALA A 442 -2.32 8.78 2.12
CA ALA A 442 -3.75 8.99 1.86
C ALA A 442 -4.37 10.16 2.64
N TYR A 443 -3.95 10.37 3.88
CA TYR A 443 -4.47 11.44 4.73
C TYR A 443 -3.88 12.81 4.34
N LEU A 444 -2.60 12.85 3.97
CA LEU A 444 -1.96 14.04 3.36
C LEU A 444 -2.71 14.47 2.09
N VAL A 445 -2.95 13.54 1.17
CA VAL A 445 -3.67 13.82 -0.09
C VAL A 445 -5.10 14.31 0.20
N ALA A 446 -5.78 13.75 1.20
CA ALA A 446 -7.12 14.20 1.59
C ALA A 446 -7.15 15.68 2.03
N GLN A 447 -6.07 16.19 2.65
CA GLN A 447 -6.00 17.60 3.05
C GLN A 447 -5.99 18.56 1.85
N ALA A 448 -5.59 18.11 0.66
CA ALA A 448 -5.66 18.93 -0.55
C ALA A 448 -7.11 19.10 -1.05
N ILE A 449 -8.04 18.22 -0.65
CA ILE A 449 -9.44 18.24 -1.10
C ILE A 449 -10.24 19.20 -0.21
N LYS A 450 -10.74 20.28 -0.80
CA LYS A 450 -11.43 21.38 -0.10
C LYS A 450 -12.95 21.31 -0.22
N LYS A 451 -13.46 20.66 -1.28
CA LYS A 451 -14.89 20.33 -1.45
C LYS A 451 -15.04 18.98 -2.12
N SER A 452 -16.10 18.25 -1.77
CA SER A 452 -16.49 16.98 -2.37
C SER A 452 -18.00 16.96 -2.58
N ARG A 453 -18.46 16.55 -3.76
CA ARG A 453 -19.88 16.33 -4.05
C ARG A 453 -20.08 15.15 -4.98
N VAL A 454 -21.07 14.31 -4.72
CA VAL A 454 -21.46 13.24 -5.65
C VAL A 454 -22.10 13.88 -6.88
N VAL A 455 -21.65 13.47 -8.07
CA VAL A 455 -22.18 13.96 -9.36
C VAL A 455 -22.75 12.85 -10.24
N ALA A 456 -22.36 11.58 -10.02
CA ALA A 456 -23.00 10.43 -10.67
C ALA A 456 -22.80 9.12 -9.91
N PHE A 457 -23.72 8.18 -10.13
CA PHE A 457 -23.67 6.79 -9.63
C PHE A 457 -23.59 6.69 -8.10
N ALA A 458 -24.39 7.48 -7.39
CA ALA A 458 -24.38 7.55 -5.93
C ALA A 458 -24.53 6.19 -5.24
N GLU A 459 -25.28 5.26 -5.84
CA GLU A 459 -25.49 3.90 -5.36
C GLU A 459 -24.21 3.04 -5.34
N LEU A 460 -23.14 3.46 -6.02
CA LEU A 460 -21.83 2.80 -5.96
C LEU A 460 -21.01 3.16 -4.71
N GLY A 461 -21.51 4.05 -3.84
CA GLY A 461 -20.87 4.42 -2.58
C GLY A 461 -19.47 5.01 -2.78
N MET A 462 -18.44 4.36 -2.23
CA MET A 462 -17.04 4.77 -2.38
C MET A 462 -16.54 4.74 -3.84
N GLU A 463 -17.23 4.04 -4.74
CA GLU A 463 -16.89 3.97 -6.17
C GLU A 463 -17.72 4.93 -7.06
N ALA A 464 -18.57 5.77 -6.46
CA ALA A 464 -19.32 6.79 -7.19
C ALA A 464 -18.40 7.84 -7.83
N ILE A 465 -18.95 8.63 -8.75
CA ILE A 465 -18.25 9.78 -9.33
C ILE A 465 -18.52 10.99 -8.44
N TYR A 466 -17.47 11.50 -7.82
CA TYR A 466 -17.46 12.74 -7.08
C TYR A 466 -16.78 13.82 -7.92
N GLU A 467 -17.15 15.07 -7.70
CA GLU A 467 -16.34 16.22 -8.10
C GLU A 467 -15.62 16.75 -6.88
N PHE A 468 -14.28 16.74 -6.94
CA PHE A 468 -13.41 17.32 -5.94
C PHE A 468 -12.93 18.69 -6.39
N ASP A 469 -12.88 19.63 -5.44
CA ASP A 469 -12.22 20.92 -5.59
C ASP A 469 -10.92 20.86 -4.78
N VAL A 470 -9.77 20.81 -5.46
CA VAL A 470 -8.46 20.60 -4.82
C VAL A 470 -7.63 21.87 -4.77
N LYS A 471 -6.76 21.94 -3.77
CA LYS A 471 -5.75 22.99 -3.62
C LYS A 471 -4.39 22.36 -3.34
N ASP A 472 -3.42 22.71 -4.18
CA ASP A 472 -2.03 22.25 -4.10
C ASP A 472 -1.88 20.73 -3.94
N MET A 473 -2.72 19.93 -4.63
CA MET A 473 -2.63 18.47 -4.57
C MET A 473 -1.36 17.98 -5.28
N PRO A 474 -0.42 17.32 -4.59
CA PRO A 474 0.83 16.89 -5.19
C PRO A 474 0.66 15.62 -6.02
N VAL A 475 1.16 15.67 -7.25
CA VAL A 475 1.23 14.51 -8.15
C VAL A 475 2.50 14.56 -9.01
N THR A 476 2.94 13.42 -9.49
CA THR A 476 4.09 13.28 -10.40
C THR A 476 3.62 12.88 -11.79
N VAL A 477 4.16 13.47 -12.84
CA VAL A 477 3.88 13.03 -14.22
C VAL A 477 4.47 11.64 -14.42
N ALA A 478 3.61 10.62 -14.55
CA ALA A 478 4.03 9.24 -14.65
C ALA A 478 4.07 8.73 -16.09
N VAL A 479 3.13 9.18 -16.94
CA VAL A 479 3.18 9.01 -18.40
C VAL A 479 2.84 10.34 -19.05
N ASP A 480 3.70 10.82 -19.94
CA ASP A 480 3.49 12.07 -20.67
C ASP A 480 2.64 11.88 -21.95
N SER A 481 2.38 13.00 -22.64
CA SER A 481 1.60 13.02 -23.89
C SER A 481 2.28 12.35 -25.08
N GLN A 482 3.55 11.98 -24.96
CA GLN A 482 4.32 11.26 -25.98
C GLN A 482 4.40 9.75 -25.68
N GLY A 483 3.86 9.32 -24.54
CA GLY A 483 3.87 7.93 -24.08
C GLY A 483 5.17 7.55 -23.37
N GLU A 484 6.00 8.50 -22.95
CA GLU A 484 7.17 8.22 -22.12
C GLU A 484 6.74 7.98 -20.67
N SER A 485 7.21 6.90 -20.06
CA SER A 485 6.80 6.46 -18.72
C SER A 485 7.96 6.50 -17.74
N VAL A 486 7.80 7.23 -16.62
CA VAL A 486 8.80 7.30 -15.55
C VAL A 486 9.05 5.94 -14.89
N HIS A 487 8.06 5.06 -14.88
CA HIS A 487 8.19 3.70 -14.32
C HIS A 487 9.03 2.77 -15.21
N ILE A 488 9.34 3.20 -16.44
CA ILE A 488 10.26 2.51 -17.36
C ILE A 488 11.62 3.21 -17.33
N THR A 489 11.63 4.54 -17.50
CA THR A 489 12.88 5.31 -17.64
C THR A 489 13.59 5.51 -16.31
N GLY A 490 12.85 5.77 -15.23
CA GLY A 490 13.39 5.98 -13.88
C GLY A 490 14.24 4.80 -13.41
N PRO A 491 13.68 3.58 -13.30
CA PRO A 491 14.43 2.40 -12.88
C PRO A 491 15.68 2.13 -13.73
N ALA A 492 15.58 2.27 -15.06
CA ALA A 492 16.70 2.06 -15.96
C ALA A 492 17.84 3.07 -15.74
N ILE A 493 17.51 4.35 -15.55
CA ILE A 493 18.48 5.40 -15.24
C ILE A 493 19.19 5.11 -13.92
N TRP A 494 18.42 4.76 -12.88
CA TRP A 494 18.97 4.55 -11.54
C TRP A 494 19.77 3.26 -11.41
N GLN A 495 19.33 2.18 -12.04
CA GLN A 495 20.11 0.93 -12.10
C GLN A 495 21.50 1.19 -12.70
N LYS A 496 21.57 1.97 -13.78
CA LYS A 496 22.84 2.35 -14.41
C LYS A 496 23.70 3.19 -13.46
N LYS A 497 23.14 4.24 -12.85
CA LYS A 497 23.85 5.11 -11.90
C LYS A 497 24.43 4.33 -10.71
N ILE A 498 23.65 3.43 -10.12
CA ILE A 498 24.08 2.60 -9.00
C ILE A 498 25.20 1.64 -9.42
N SER A 499 25.08 1.04 -10.62
CA SER A 499 26.13 0.16 -11.15
C SER A 499 27.44 0.91 -11.39
N GLU A 500 27.37 2.15 -11.89
CA GLU A 500 28.53 3.02 -12.10
C GLU A 500 29.19 3.43 -10.79
N SER A 501 28.43 3.76 -9.74
CA SER A 501 29.00 4.13 -8.43
C SER A 501 29.73 2.95 -7.77
N LEU A 502 29.16 1.74 -7.85
CA LEU A 502 29.78 0.52 -7.29
C LEU A 502 31.07 0.14 -8.03
N ALA A 503 31.16 0.39 -9.34
CA ALA A 503 32.38 0.15 -10.11
C ALA A 503 33.55 1.08 -9.71
N VAL A 504 33.24 2.28 -9.22
CA VAL A 504 34.23 3.26 -8.74
C VAL A 504 34.75 2.89 -7.35
N GLU A 505 33.92 2.30 -6.48
CA GLU A 505 34.35 1.89 -5.12
C GLU A 505 35.29 0.67 -5.10
N VAL A 506 35.35 -0.09 -6.19
CA VAL A 506 36.19 -1.31 -6.32
C VAL A 506 37.56 -1.00 -6.98
N GLN A 507 37.78 0.22 -7.47
CA GLN A 507 39.06 0.71 -7.98
C GLN A 507 39.83 1.49 -6.91
#